data_AF-U2KPQ6-F1
#
_entry.id   AF-U2KPQ6-F1
#
_cell.length_a   1.000
_cell.length_b   1.000
_cell.length_c   1.000
_cell.angle_alpha   90.00
_cell.angle_beta   90.00
_cell.angle_gamma   90.00
#
_symmetry.space_group_name_H-M   'P 1'
#
loop_
_entity.id
_entity.type
_entity.pdbx_description
1 polymer ?
#
loop_
_entity_poly.entity_id
_entity_poly.type
_entity_poly.pdbx_seq_one_letter_code
_entity_poly.pdbx_strand_id
1 'polypeptide(L)'
;MQPNYQITEKMLNLVEKISQATTRLAIEKRVLHLRKENRIRSIQSSLAIENNSLTLEQVTAILEGRKAWGHPRIFMRCKMPTRPTT
;
A
#
# COMPACT_ATOMS: atom_id res chain seq x y z
N MET A 1 20.77 -9.20 20.23
CA MET A 1 21.51 -9.41 18.97
C MET A 1 21.53 -8.11 18.20
N GLN A 2 22.69 -7.60 17.81
CA GLN A 2 22.77 -6.45 16.92
C GLN A 2 22.76 -6.97 15.47
N PRO A 3 21.79 -6.55 14.64
CA PRO A 3 21.82 -6.88 13.22
C PRO A 3 23.05 -6.25 12.57
N ASN A 4 23.86 -7.07 11.90
CA ASN A 4 25.04 -6.61 11.17
C ASN A 4 24.59 -6.02 9.83
N TYR A 5 24.44 -4.70 9.78
CA TYR A 5 24.12 -4.00 8.54
C TYR A 5 25.41 -3.57 7.83
N GLN A 6 25.59 -4.03 6.60
CA GLN A 6 26.69 -3.59 5.73
C GLN A 6 26.13 -2.82 4.54
N ILE A 7 26.56 -1.57 4.38
CA ILE A 7 26.20 -0.75 3.23
C ILE A 7 27.00 -1.26 2.02
N THR A 8 26.29 -1.57 0.94
CA THR A 8 26.91 -1.97 -0.33
C THR A 8 26.66 -0.92 -1.40
N GLU A 9 27.51 -0.88 -2.42
CA GLU A 9 27.36 0.01 -3.58
C GLU A 9 25.98 -0.14 -4.27
N LYS A 10 25.45 -1.38 -4.32
CA LYS A 10 24.10 -1.65 -4.84
C LYS A 10 23.02 -0.91 -4.04
N MET A 11 23.14 -0.84 -2.71
CA MET A 11 22.19 -0.11 -1.87
C MET A 11 22.24 1.39 -2.17
N LEU A 12 23.43 1.96 -2.33
CA LEU A 12 23.60 3.38 -2.67
C LEU A 12 22.97 3.70 -4.03
N ASN A 13 23.21 2.86 -5.04
CA ASN A 13 22.61 3.01 -6.37
C ASN A 13 21.07 2.90 -6.33
N LEU A 14 20.52 2.06 -5.45
CA LEU A 14 19.07 1.98 -5.25
C LEU A 14 18.52 3.23 -4.54
N VAL A 15 19.21 3.74 -3.52
CA VAL A 15 18.83 4.96 -2.82
C VAL A 15 18.81 6.16 -3.78
N GLU A 16 19.80 6.29 -4.66
CA GLU A 16 19.85 7.33 -5.68
C GLU A 16 18.62 7.25 -6.60
N LYS A 17 18.35 6.06 -7.16
CA LYS A 17 17.22 5.84 -8.07
C LYS A 17 15.88 6.11 -7.39
N ILE A 18 15.71 5.66 -6.15
CA ILE A 18 14.49 5.92 -5.37
C ILE A 18 14.33 7.42 -5.15
N SER A 19 15.40 8.14 -4.78
CA SER A 19 15.36 9.58 -4.51
C SER A 19 15.03 10.41 -5.76
N GLN A 20 15.56 10.04 -6.92
CA GLN A 20 15.20 10.66 -8.19
C GLN A 20 13.72 10.43 -8.53
N ALA A 21 13.24 9.19 -8.38
CA ALA A 21 11.86 8.83 -8.65
C ALA A 21 10.89 9.56 -7.71
N THR A 22 11.17 9.60 -6.41
CA THR A 22 10.32 10.31 -5.43
C THR A 22 10.28 11.80 -5.70
N THR A 23 11.41 12.42 -6.07
CA THR A 23 11.48 13.84 -6.42
C THR A 23 10.61 14.15 -7.64
N ARG A 24 10.71 13.36 -8.70
CA ARG A 24 9.86 13.50 -9.90
C ARG A 24 8.37 13.38 -9.53
N LEU A 25 8.03 12.39 -8.72
CA LEU A 25 6.66 12.15 -8.26
C LEU A 25 6.12 13.24 -7.31
N ALA A 26 7.00 13.97 -6.61
CA ALA A 26 6.62 15.07 -5.72
C ALA A 26 6.29 16.35 -6.50
N ILE A 27 6.99 16.59 -7.62
CA ILE A 27 6.76 17.74 -8.49
C ILE A 27 5.46 17.56 -9.30
N GLU A 28 5.14 16.33 -9.71
CA GLU A 28 3.89 16.02 -10.41
C GLU A 28 2.67 16.15 -9.47
N LYS A 29 1.82 17.17 -9.67
CA LYS A 29 0.53 17.30 -8.97
C LYS A 29 -0.38 16.13 -9.32
N ARG A 30 -0.47 15.12 -8.44
CA ARG A 30 -1.35 13.96 -8.65
C ARG A 30 -2.82 14.31 -8.45
N VAL A 31 -3.65 13.81 -9.37
CA VAL A 31 -5.12 13.84 -9.28
C VAL A 31 -5.58 12.97 -8.09
N LEU A 32 -6.51 13.49 -7.28
CA LEU A 32 -7.00 12.85 -6.04
C LEU A 32 -7.56 11.43 -6.26
N HIS A 33 -8.13 11.14 -7.43
CA HIS A 33 -8.67 9.82 -7.77
C HIS A 33 -7.59 8.73 -7.81
N LEU A 34 -6.39 9.04 -8.29
CA LEU A 34 -5.27 8.10 -8.33
C LEU A 34 -4.77 7.71 -6.93
N ARG A 35 -4.97 8.56 -5.92
CA ARG A 35 -4.61 8.22 -4.53
C ARG A 35 -5.53 7.16 -3.94
N LYS A 36 -6.84 7.27 -4.21
CA LYS A 36 -7.82 6.28 -3.76
C LYS A 36 -7.54 4.92 -4.38
N GLU A 37 -7.33 4.88 -5.69
CA GLU A 37 -7.07 3.64 -6.42
C GLU A 37 -5.76 2.96 -5.98
N ASN A 38 -4.67 3.73 -5.82
CA ASN A 38 -3.41 3.18 -5.33
C ASN A 38 -3.55 2.59 -3.92
N ARG A 39 -4.33 3.23 -3.04
CA ARG A 39 -4.59 2.71 -1.69
C ARG A 39 -5.35 1.38 -1.74
N ILE A 40 -6.36 1.27 -2.60
CA ILE A 40 -7.11 0.02 -2.78
C ILE A 40 -6.17 -1.09 -3.27
N ARG A 41 -5.32 -0.81 -4.25
CA ARG A 41 -4.34 -1.78 -4.77
C ARG A 41 -3.33 -2.21 -3.70
N SER A 42 -2.81 -1.26 -2.90
CA SER A 42 -1.90 -1.59 -1.79
C SER A 42 -2.56 -2.49 -0.74
N ILE A 43 -3.80 -2.19 -0.34
CA ILE A 43 -4.55 -3.02 0.62
C ILE A 43 -4.77 -4.43 0.05
N GLN A 44 -5.19 -4.53 -1.21
CA GLN A 44 -5.39 -5.82 -1.89
C GLN A 44 -4.08 -6.62 -1.95
N SER A 45 -2.96 -5.97 -2.33
CA SER A 45 -1.65 -6.63 -2.42
C SER A 45 -1.16 -7.13 -1.06
N SER A 46 -1.31 -6.32 -0.01
CA SER A 46 -0.96 -6.74 1.36
C SER A 46 -1.81 -7.91 1.86
N LEU A 47 -3.11 -7.93 1.55
CA LEU A 47 -3.99 -9.03 1.91
C LEU A 47 -3.68 -10.30 1.11
N ALA A 48 -3.32 -10.18 -0.16
CA ALA A 48 -2.96 -11.30 -1.02
C ALA A 48 -1.67 -12.00 -0.56
N ILE A 49 -0.68 -11.25 -0.05
CA ILE A 49 0.55 -11.82 0.55
C ILE A 49 0.23 -12.71 1.77
N GLU A 50 -0.87 -12.42 2.47
CA GLU A 50 -1.35 -13.22 3.61
C GLU A 50 -2.29 -14.37 3.19
N ASN A 51 -2.22 -14.81 1.92
CA ASN A 51 -3.08 -15.84 1.32
C ASN A 51 -4.59 -15.50 1.36
N ASN A 52 -4.98 -14.22 1.34
CA ASN A 52 -6.40 -13.86 1.20
C ASN A 52 -6.79 -13.76 -0.28
N SER A 53 -7.89 -14.44 -0.67
CA SER A 53 -8.38 -14.49 -2.05
C SER A 53 -9.29 -13.31 -2.46
N LEU A 54 -9.18 -12.16 -1.80
CA LEU A 54 -10.06 -11.02 -2.11
C LEU A 54 -9.65 -10.34 -3.43
N THR A 55 -10.65 -10.08 -4.27
CA THR A 55 -10.48 -9.34 -5.51
C THR A 55 -10.46 -7.82 -5.26
N LEU A 56 -9.92 -7.06 -6.22
CA LEU A 56 -9.89 -5.60 -6.15
C LEU A 56 -11.30 -5.00 -5.98
N GLU A 57 -12.29 -5.58 -6.66
CA GLU A 57 -13.69 -5.15 -6.59
C GLU A 57 -14.28 -5.37 -5.19
N GLN A 58 -13.97 -6.49 -4.54
CA GLN A 58 -14.42 -6.78 -3.18
C GLN A 58 -13.80 -5.82 -2.17
N VAL A 59 -12.50 -5.55 -2.28
CA VAL A 59 -11.81 -4.55 -1.43
C VAL A 59 -12.42 -3.15 -1.63
N THR A 60 -12.72 -2.78 -2.88
CA THR A 60 -13.38 -1.51 -3.20
C THR A 60 -14.78 -1.43 -2.59
N ALA A 61 -15.59 -2.49 -2.73
CA ALA A 61 -16.93 -2.55 -2.16
C ALA A 61 -16.93 -2.44 -0.62
N ILE A 62 -15.95 -3.07 0.06
CA ILE A 62 -15.78 -2.97 1.53
C ILE A 62 -15.47 -1.52 1.95
N LEU A 63 -14.56 -0.87 1.23
CA LEU A 63 -14.13 0.51 1.53
C LEU A 63 -15.25 1.53 1.25
N GLU A 64 -16.08 1.28 0.23
CA GLU A 64 -17.25 2.10 -0.10
C GLU A 64 -18.48 1.79 0.76
N GLY A 65 -18.39 0.83 1.70
CA GLY A 65 -19.48 0.48 2.62
C GLY A 65 -20.62 -0.33 1.98
N ARG A 66 -20.44 -0.85 0.77
CA ARG A 66 -21.38 -1.80 0.17
C ARG A 66 -21.27 -3.17 0.85
N LYS A 67 -22.36 -3.95 0.87
CA LYS A 67 -22.36 -5.34 1.38
C LYS A 67 -21.35 -6.17 0.59
N ALA A 68 -20.20 -6.41 1.19
CA ALA A 68 -19.21 -7.31 0.65
C ALA A 68 -19.39 -8.70 1.28
N TRP A 69 -19.46 -9.72 0.45
CA TRP A 69 -19.42 -11.11 0.88
C TRP A 69 -17.97 -11.47 1.21
N GLY A 70 -17.67 -11.74 2.48
CA GLY A 70 -16.32 -12.07 2.94
C GLY A 70 -16.26 -12.36 4.44
N HIS A 71 -15.21 -13.03 4.89
CA HIS A 71 -15.02 -13.39 6.31
C HIS A 71 -14.91 -12.12 7.19
N PRO A 72 -15.63 -12.02 8.32
CA PRO A 72 -15.64 -10.83 9.21
C PRO A 72 -14.26 -10.26 9.60
N ARG A 73 -13.25 -11.13 9.76
CA ARG A 73 -11.87 -10.73 10.08
C ARG A 73 -11.23 -9.86 9.00
N ILE A 74 -11.56 -10.15 7.73
CA ILE A 74 -10.98 -9.47 6.57
C ILE A 74 -11.64 -8.09 6.38
N PHE A 75 -12.95 -8.01 6.63
CA PHE A 75 -13.69 -6.74 6.64
C PHE A 75 -13.10 -5.74 7.66
N MET A 76 -12.82 -6.21 8.88
CA MET A 76 -12.21 -5.39 9.93
C MET A 76 -10.84 -4.82 9.50
N ARG A 77 -10.03 -5.63 8.80
CA ARG A 77 -8.68 -5.25 8.39
C ARG A 77 -8.66 -4.24 7.24
N CYS A 78 -9.56 -4.36 6.27
CA CYS A 78 -9.75 -3.33 5.23
C CYS A 78 -10.21 -1.98 5.81
N LYS A 79 -10.91 -2.00 6.95
CA LYS A 79 -11.42 -0.80 7.65
C LYS A 79 -10.42 -0.16 8.60
N MET A 80 -9.27 -0.78 8.87
CA MET A 80 -8.24 -0.20 9.74
C MET A 80 -7.72 1.12 9.14
N PRO A 81 -7.67 2.22 9.92
CA PRO A 81 -7.01 3.43 9.46
C PRO A 81 -5.50 3.16 9.34
N THR A 82 -4.93 3.42 8.15
CA THR A 82 -3.49 3.63 8.03
C THR A 82 -3.13 4.77 8.97
N ARG A 83 -2.11 4.57 9.82
CA ARG A 83 -1.68 5.50 10.88
C ARG A 83 -1.87 6.97 10.48
N PRO A 84 -2.41 7.83 11.35
CA PRO A 84 -2.43 9.25 11.08
C PRO A 84 -0.99 9.70 10.87
N THR A 85 -0.69 10.20 9.68
CA THR A 85 0.47 11.06 9.48
C THR A 85 0.20 12.30 10.31
N THR A 86 1.01 12.50 11.34
CA THR A 86 1.17 13.80 12.04
C THR A 86 1.28 14.94 11.06
#